data_AF-A0A3B0W4T1-F1
#
_entry.id   AF-A0A3B0W4T1-F1
#
_cell.length_a   1.000
_cell.length_b   1.000
_cell.length_c   1.000
_cell.angle_alpha   90.00
_cell.angle_beta   90.00
_cell.angle_gamma   90.00
#
_symmetry.space_group_name_H-M   'P 1'
#
loop_
_entity.id
_entity.type
_entity.pdbx_description
1 polymer ?
#
loop_
_entity_poly.entity_id
_entity_poly.type
_entity_poly.pdbx_seq_one_letter_code
_entity_poly.pdbx_strand_id
1 'polypeptide(L)'
;MKFSPDLIEQQIATIDQAWELLNSKLPQFNQVFTTWQSWYKSIVTDTLVHDVIIDTLVISYARMALRNGTLSIAPRCYHNEQHIDDLLYRLIAVSKLSASEDIPEYGWSLLSIFMSCHDLRQSEVSNLHGLIGYNEQASFQETA
;
A
#
# COMPACT_ATOMS: atom_id res chain seq x y z
N MET A 1 -3.65 -22.05 -9.16
CA MET A 1 -4.09 -20.97 -8.26
C MET A 1 -5.41 -20.43 -8.78
N LYS A 2 -6.39 -20.12 -7.93
CA LYS A 2 -7.71 -19.63 -8.37
C LYS A 2 -7.66 -18.18 -8.89
N PHE A 3 -6.57 -17.47 -8.59
CA PHE A 3 -6.22 -16.15 -9.11
C PHE A 3 -4.72 -16.17 -9.44
N SER A 4 -4.38 -16.15 -10.72
CA SER A 4 -2.98 -16.11 -11.15
C SER A 4 -2.43 -14.69 -11.03
N PRO A 5 -1.11 -14.50 -10.80
CA PRO A 5 -0.50 -13.19 -10.80
C PRO A 5 -0.75 -12.47 -12.13
N ASP A 6 -1.14 -11.20 -12.07
CA ASP A 6 -1.24 -10.37 -13.28
C ASP A 6 0.12 -9.83 -13.74
N LEU A 7 0.12 -9.03 -14.81
CA LEU A 7 1.35 -8.50 -15.39
C LEU A 7 2.17 -7.64 -14.43
N ILE A 8 1.53 -6.86 -13.55
CA ILE A 8 2.23 -6.01 -12.58
C ILE A 8 2.80 -6.86 -11.45
N GLU A 9 2.04 -7.86 -10.98
CA GLU A 9 2.51 -8.80 -9.96
C GLU A 9 3.64 -9.70 -10.46
N GLN A 10 3.68 -10.00 -11.77
CA GLN A 10 4.79 -10.69 -12.42
C GLN A 10 6.02 -9.79 -12.59
N GLN A 11 5.84 -8.50 -12.89
CA GLN A 11 6.94 -7.53 -13.03
C GLN A 11 7.60 -7.22 -11.69
N ILE A 12 6.79 -7.05 -10.63
CA ILE A 12 7.25 -6.80 -9.26
C ILE A 12 6.89 -8.02 -8.42
N ALA A 13 7.66 -9.09 -8.59
CA ALA A 13 7.49 -10.35 -7.88
C ALA A 13 8.37 -10.44 -6.62
N THR A 14 9.47 -9.68 -6.58
CA THR A 14 10.44 -9.70 -5.48
C THR A 14 10.66 -8.32 -4.88
N ILE A 15 11.22 -8.30 -3.66
CA ILE A 15 11.61 -7.07 -2.98
C ILE A 15 12.71 -6.31 -3.73
N ASP A 16 13.67 -7.02 -4.33
CA ASP A 16 14.75 -6.42 -5.11
C ASP A 16 14.22 -5.66 -6.33
N GLN A 17 13.25 -6.25 -7.05
CA GLN A 17 12.59 -5.61 -8.19
C GLN A 17 11.83 -4.35 -7.77
N ALA A 18 11.15 -4.40 -6.61
CA ALA A 18 10.45 -3.25 -6.07
C ALA A 18 11.43 -2.11 -5.73
N TRP A 19 12.53 -2.41 -5.04
CA TRP A 19 13.55 -1.41 -4.72
C TRP A 19 14.26 -0.86 -5.95
N GLU A 20 14.56 -1.70 -6.93
CA GLU A 20 15.15 -1.26 -8.20
C GLU A 20 14.25 -0.24 -8.91
N LEU A 21 12.95 -0.55 -9.01
CA LEU A 21 11.97 0.36 -9.60
C LEU A 21 11.89 1.68 -8.81
N LEU A 22 11.69 1.61 -7.50
CA LEU A 22 11.45 2.79 -6.68
C LEU A 22 12.68 3.70 -6.62
N ASN A 23 13.88 3.14 -6.47
CA ASN A 23 15.10 3.95 -6.48
C ASN A 23 15.39 4.57 -7.85
N SER A 24 15.05 3.90 -8.94
CA SER A 24 15.35 4.39 -10.29
C SER A 24 14.28 5.34 -10.85
N LYS A 25 13.01 5.21 -10.43
CA LYS A 25 11.88 5.94 -11.02
C LYS A 25 11.11 6.82 -10.04
N LEU A 26 11.14 6.52 -8.73
CA LEU A 26 10.42 7.27 -7.69
C LEU A 26 11.28 7.48 -6.44
N PRO A 27 12.46 8.14 -6.54
CA PRO A 27 13.38 8.28 -5.41
C PRO A 27 12.78 9.02 -4.21
N GLN A 28 11.71 9.81 -4.40
CA GLN A 28 10.96 10.46 -3.32
C GLN A 28 10.33 9.47 -2.33
N PHE A 29 10.06 8.22 -2.75
CA PHE A 29 9.56 7.17 -1.87
C PHE A 29 10.46 6.96 -0.64
N ASN A 30 11.78 7.14 -0.79
CA ASN A 30 12.73 6.93 0.30
C ASN A 30 12.45 7.81 1.53
N GLN A 31 11.88 9.01 1.35
CA GLN A 31 11.51 9.88 2.45
C GLN A 31 10.31 9.34 3.22
N VAL A 32 9.28 8.89 2.50
CA VAL A 32 8.08 8.29 3.11
C VAL A 32 8.45 6.98 3.80
N PHE A 33 9.20 6.13 3.11
CA PHE A 33 9.70 4.86 3.63
C PHE A 33 10.47 5.04 4.93
N THR A 34 11.44 5.97 4.97
CA THR A 34 12.25 6.22 6.18
C THR A 34 11.38 6.67 7.35
N THR A 35 10.40 7.54 7.07
CA THR A 35 9.48 8.06 8.09
C THR A 35 8.61 6.94 8.65
N TRP A 36 7.97 6.16 7.77
CA TRP A 36 7.11 5.05 8.18
C TRP A 36 7.90 3.94 8.85
N GLN A 37 9.05 3.53 8.31
CA GLN A 37 9.86 2.44 8.85
C GLN A 37 10.36 2.78 10.26
N SER A 38 10.82 4.02 10.48
CA SER A 38 11.27 4.48 11.80
C SER A 38 10.12 4.44 12.82
N TRP A 39 8.93 4.89 12.42
CA TRP A 39 7.74 4.81 13.26
C TRP A 39 7.35 3.36 13.54
N TYR A 40 7.27 2.52 12.51
CA TYR A 40 6.82 1.13 12.62
C TYR A 40 7.72 0.32 13.56
N LYS A 41 9.05 0.47 13.42
CA LYS A 41 10.03 -0.17 14.31
C LYS A 41 10.00 0.37 15.74
N SER A 42 9.41 1.55 15.97
CA SER A 42 9.26 2.10 17.32
C SER A 42 8.03 1.57 18.05
N ILE A 43 7.00 1.09 17.33
CA ILE A 43 5.73 0.64 17.91
C ILE A 43 5.55 -0.88 17.90
N VAL A 44 6.21 -1.58 16.98
CA VAL A 44 6.26 -3.05 16.93
C VAL A 44 7.65 -3.48 17.36
N THR A 45 7.75 -4.24 18.45
CA THR A 45 9.04 -4.70 19.01
C THR A 45 9.44 -6.08 18.49
N ASP A 46 8.48 -6.87 18.01
CA ASP A 46 8.76 -8.17 17.38
C ASP A 46 9.50 -7.98 16.04
N THR A 47 10.80 -8.26 16.06
CA THR A 47 11.67 -8.10 14.89
C THR A 47 11.46 -9.17 13.83
N LEU A 48 10.86 -10.32 14.15
CA LEU A 48 10.63 -11.39 13.17
C LEU A 48 9.57 -10.98 12.15
N VAL A 49 8.60 -10.15 12.56
CA VAL A 49 7.57 -9.65 11.66
C VAL A 49 8.01 -8.41 10.88
N HIS A 50 9.09 -7.74 11.28
CA HIS A 50 9.50 -6.48 10.66
C HIS A 50 9.76 -6.63 9.17
N ASP A 51 10.62 -7.58 8.80
CA ASP A 51 11.05 -7.74 7.41
C ASP A 51 9.86 -8.05 6.50
N VAL A 52 8.95 -8.93 6.94
CA VAL A 52 7.75 -9.28 6.15
C VAL A 52 6.84 -8.07 5.92
N ILE A 53 6.59 -7.26 6.94
CA ILE A 53 5.71 -6.10 6.84
C ILE A 53 6.35 -5.00 6.01
N ILE A 54 7.64 -4.75 6.20
CA ILE A 54 8.43 -3.79 5.44
C ILE A 54 8.46 -4.18 3.97
N ASP A 55 8.77 -5.44 3.66
CA ASP A 55 8.83 -5.94 2.29
C ASP A 55 7.45 -5.86 1.60
N THR A 56 6.39 -6.21 2.34
CA THR A 56 5.01 -6.11 1.84
C THR A 56 4.69 -4.66 1.46
N LEU A 57 5.03 -3.69 2.31
CA LEU A 57 4.79 -2.28 2.01
C LEU A 57 5.54 -1.83 0.75
N VAL A 58 6.83 -2.18 0.63
CA VAL A 58 7.66 -1.77 -0.51
C VAL A 58 7.14 -2.37 -1.82
N ILE A 59 6.82 -3.66 -1.81
CA ILE A 59 6.25 -4.36 -2.98
C ILE A 59 4.90 -3.74 -3.36
N SER A 60 4.01 -3.51 -2.39
CA SER A 60 2.70 -2.94 -2.65
C SER A 60 2.79 -1.51 -3.18
N TYR A 61 3.69 -0.69 -2.64
CA TYR A 61 3.92 0.67 -3.13
C TYR A 61 4.41 0.68 -4.58
N ALA A 62 5.41 -0.14 -4.91
CA ALA A 62 5.89 -0.31 -6.29
C ALA A 62 4.79 -0.75 -7.26
N ARG A 63 3.97 -1.73 -6.84
CA ARG A 63 2.85 -2.22 -7.65
C ARG A 63 1.78 -1.14 -7.84
N MET A 64 1.45 -0.37 -6.80
CA MET A 64 0.51 0.73 -6.89
C MET A 64 1.01 1.82 -7.86
N ALA A 65 2.28 2.20 -7.72
CA ALA A 65 2.93 3.18 -8.60
C ALA A 65 2.86 2.80 -10.08
N LEU A 66 3.10 1.52 -10.41
CA LEU A 66 3.00 1.03 -11.78
C LEU A 66 1.57 0.89 -12.27
N ARG A 67 0.65 0.45 -11.41
CA ARG A 67 -0.71 0.13 -11.84
C ARG A 67 -1.55 1.38 -11.98
N ASN A 68 -1.63 2.17 -10.93
CA ASN A 68 -2.55 3.30 -10.81
C ASN A 68 -1.82 4.63 -10.66
N GLY A 69 -0.50 4.60 -10.53
CA GLY A 69 0.29 5.71 -10.04
C GLY A 69 1.05 6.53 -11.06
N THR A 70 2.01 7.31 -10.57
CA THR A 70 2.87 8.18 -11.39
C THR A 70 3.58 7.43 -12.52
N LEU A 71 3.81 6.13 -12.37
CA LEU A 71 4.47 5.29 -13.38
C LEU A 71 3.49 4.53 -14.29
N SER A 72 2.18 4.67 -14.06
CA SER A 72 1.16 4.07 -14.89
C SER A 72 1.03 4.78 -16.23
N ILE A 73 0.65 4.03 -17.26
CA ILE A 73 0.24 4.59 -18.56
C ILE A 73 -1.15 5.26 -18.50
N ALA A 74 -1.91 5.01 -17.43
CA ALA A 74 -3.22 5.57 -17.16
C ALA A 74 -3.30 5.92 -15.66
N PRO A 75 -2.58 6.98 -15.22
CA PRO A 75 -2.53 7.35 -13.81
C PRO A 75 -3.90 7.77 -13.30
N ARG A 76 -4.18 7.38 -12.06
CA ARG A 76 -5.41 7.67 -11.31
C ARG A 76 -5.20 8.92 -10.46
N CYS A 77 -6.25 9.74 -10.31
CA CYS A 77 -6.17 11.00 -9.58
C CYS A 77 -6.17 10.81 -8.06
N TYR A 78 -6.74 9.71 -7.57
CA TYR A 78 -6.86 9.43 -6.14
C TYR A 78 -6.29 8.08 -5.73
N HIS A 79 -6.77 6.93 -6.24
CA HIS A 79 -6.31 5.61 -5.77
C HIS A 79 -4.98 5.22 -6.44
N ASN A 80 -3.92 5.95 -6.11
CA ASN A 80 -2.55 5.80 -6.58
C ASN A 80 -1.56 5.64 -5.39
N GLU A 81 -0.25 5.66 -5.64
CA GLU A 81 0.77 5.49 -4.60
C GLU A 81 0.77 6.61 -3.55
N GLN A 82 0.36 7.83 -3.91
CA GLN A 82 0.21 8.95 -2.96
C GLN A 82 -0.94 8.71 -1.98
N HIS A 83 -1.95 7.91 -2.38
CA HIS A 83 -2.98 7.46 -1.43
C HIS A 83 -2.38 6.62 -0.31
N ILE A 84 -1.39 5.78 -0.64
CA ILE A 84 -0.67 4.99 0.38
C ILE A 84 0.07 5.96 1.32
N ASP A 85 0.78 6.97 0.80
CA ASP A 85 1.46 7.98 1.63
C ASP A 85 0.49 8.60 2.64
N ASP A 86 -0.67 9.07 2.16
CA ASP A 86 -1.71 9.68 3.00
C ASP A 86 -2.17 8.75 4.11
N LEU A 87 -2.42 7.48 3.79
CA LEU A 87 -2.86 6.50 4.77
C LEU A 87 -1.78 6.15 5.79
N LEU A 88 -0.51 6.06 5.38
CA LEU A 88 0.60 5.83 6.30
C LEU A 88 0.79 7.02 7.25
N TYR A 89 0.72 8.26 6.76
CA TYR A 89 0.77 9.44 7.63
C TYR A 89 -0.41 9.51 8.59
N ARG A 90 -1.62 9.14 8.16
CA ARG A 90 -2.79 9.04 9.04
C ARG A 90 -2.61 7.95 10.09
N LEU A 91 -2.04 6.80 9.72
CA LEU A 91 -1.76 5.72 10.66
C LEU A 91 -0.79 6.16 11.76
N ILE A 92 0.28 6.87 11.38
CA ILE A 92 1.23 7.48 12.31
C ILE A 92 0.56 8.51 13.22
N ALA A 93 -0.38 9.30 12.69
CA ALA A 93 -1.13 10.26 13.50
C ALA A 93 -2.08 9.57 14.49
N VAL A 94 -2.80 8.54 14.05
CA VAL A 94 -3.71 7.75 14.88
C VAL A 94 -2.97 7.05 16.01
N SER A 95 -1.74 6.58 15.79
CA SER A 95 -0.94 5.95 16.85
C SER A 95 -0.57 6.89 18.00
N LYS A 96 -0.80 8.19 17.87
CA LYS A 96 -0.53 9.19 18.93
C LYS A 96 -1.78 9.54 19.76
N LEU A 97 -2.93 8.98 19.41
CA LEU A 97 -4.17 9.19 20.15
C LEU A 97 -4.24 8.23 21.34
N SER A 98 -4.70 8.71 22.49
CA SER A 98 -4.90 7.86 23.68
C SER A 98 -5.90 6.73 23.44
N ALA A 99 -6.88 6.95 22.56
CA ALA A 99 -7.84 5.93 22.14
C ALA A 99 -7.20 4.74 21.38
N SER A 100 -5.93 4.85 20.97
CA SER A 100 -5.20 3.82 20.25
C SER A 100 -4.30 2.97 21.16
N GLU A 101 -4.27 3.24 22.47
CA GLU A 101 -3.41 2.53 23.44
C GLU A 101 -3.70 1.03 23.51
N ASP A 102 -4.95 0.63 23.27
CA ASP A 102 -5.38 -0.77 23.28
C ASP A 102 -5.07 -1.54 21.98
N ILE A 103 -4.52 -0.88 20.96
CA ILE A 103 -4.15 -1.55 19.71
C ILE A 103 -2.86 -2.35 19.94
N PRO A 104 -2.90 -3.69 19.85
CA PRO A 104 -1.72 -4.51 20.06
C PRO A 104 -0.72 -4.32 18.91
N GLU A 105 0.55 -4.67 19.14
CA GLU A 105 1.62 -4.52 18.16
C GLU A 105 1.28 -5.15 16.79
N TYR A 106 0.79 -6.39 16.79
CA TYR A 106 0.39 -7.07 15.56
C TYR A 106 -0.77 -6.34 14.84
N GLY A 107 -1.60 -5.59 15.58
CA GLY A 107 -2.64 -4.74 15.02
C GLY A 107 -2.06 -3.63 14.13
N TRP A 108 -0.95 -3.01 14.55
CA TRP A 108 -0.23 -2.02 13.74
C TRP A 108 0.40 -2.63 12.49
N SER A 109 0.88 -3.87 12.57
CA SER A 109 1.36 -4.64 11.41
C SER A 109 0.23 -4.90 10.41
N LEU A 110 -0.92 -5.37 10.89
CA LEU A 110 -2.10 -5.62 10.05
C LEU A 110 -2.63 -4.34 9.40
N LEU A 111 -2.70 -3.24 10.15
CA LEU A 111 -3.10 -1.94 9.61
C LEU A 111 -2.11 -1.46 8.55
N SER A 112 -0.79 -1.64 8.76
CA SER A 112 0.21 -1.25 7.75
C SER A 112 0.06 -2.06 6.44
N ILE A 113 -0.21 -3.37 6.54
CA ILE A 113 -0.53 -4.18 5.36
C ILE A 113 -1.82 -3.67 4.71
N PHE A 114 -2.89 -3.48 5.49
CA PHE A 114 -4.18 -3.05 4.96
C PHE A 114 -4.06 -1.74 4.20
N MET A 115 -3.45 -0.71 4.80
CA MET A 115 -3.30 0.60 4.19
C MET A 115 -2.51 0.55 2.88
N SER A 116 -1.46 -0.29 2.80
CA SER A 116 -0.65 -0.40 1.59
C SER A 116 -1.25 -1.32 0.51
N CYS A 117 -2.14 -2.24 0.87
CA CYS A 117 -2.58 -3.31 -0.03
C CYS A 117 -4.05 -3.21 -0.50
N HIS A 118 -4.92 -2.54 0.24
CA HIS A 118 -6.37 -2.68 0.06
C HIS A 118 -6.87 -2.26 -1.34
N ASP A 119 -6.22 -1.28 -1.98
CA ASP A 119 -6.61 -0.76 -3.29
C ASP A 119 -5.75 -1.29 -4.46
N LEU A 120 -4.88 -2.27 -4.22
CA LEU A 120 -3.90 -2.71 -5.24
C LEU A 120 -4.53 -3.10 -6.58
N ARG A 121 -5.78 -3.56 -6.60
CA ARG A 121 -6.50 -3.97 -7.81
C ARG A 121 -7.82 -3.21 -8.00
N GLN A 122 -7.93 -2.03 -7.40
CA GLN A 122 -9.15 -1.21 -7.45
C GLN A 122 -9.55 -0.79 -8.88
N SER A 123 -8.60 -0.80 -9.82
CA SER A 123 -8.83 -0.50 -11.25
C SER A 123 -9.37 -1.68 -12.06
N GLU A 124 -9.61 -2.84 -11.45
CA GLU A 124 -10.15 -3.99 -12.16
C GLU A 124 -11.68 -3.98 -12.16
N VAL A 125 -12.26 -4.25 -13.32
CA VAL A 125 -13.71 -4.39 -13.46
C VAL A 125 -14.16 -5.63 -12.71
N SER A 126 -14.83 -5.42 -11.57
CA SER A 126 -15.48 -6.50 -10.83
C SER A 126 -16.84 -6.82 -11.47
N ASN A 127 -17.02 -8.05 -11.95
CA ASN A 127 -18.31 -8.56 -12.41
C ASN A 127 -19.23 -9.00 -11.24
N LEU A 128 -18.84 -8.74 -9.99
CA LEU A 128 -19.61 -9.13 -8.81
C LEU A 128 -20.65 -8.05 -8.49
N HIS A 129 -21.90 -8.33 -8.81
CA HIS A 129 -23.07 -7.51 -8.45
C HIS A 129 -23.42 -7.62 -6.95
N GLY A 130 -22.51 -7.19 -6.07
CA GLY A 130 -22.72 -7.13 -4.61
C GLY A 130 -22.77 -5.70 -4.07
N LEU A 131 -23.35 -5.51 -2.87
CA LEU A 131 -23.50 -4.19 -2.22
C LEU A 131 -22.17 -3.44 -1.98
N ILE A 132 -21.06 -4.17 -1.81
CA ILE A 132 -19.70 -3.62 -1.71
C ILE A 132 -19.28 -2.96 -3.04
N GLY A 133 -19.76 -3.49 -4.16
CA GLY A 133 -19.42 -3.04 -5.51
C GLY A 133 -19.85 -1.62 -5.85
N TYR A 134 -20.80 -1.00 -5.14
CA TYR A 134 -21.21 0.38 -5.44
C TYR A 134 -20.18 1.42 -4.98
N ASN A 135 -19.61 1.24 -3.78
CA ASN A 135 -18.52 2.10 -3.32
C ASN A 135 -17.25 1.86 -4.13
N GLU A 136 -16.96 0.60 -4.47
CA GLU A 136 -15.84 0.23 -5.35
C GLU A 136 -16.04 0.76 -6.78
N GLN A 137 -17.27 0.79 -7.30
CA GLN A 137 -17.59 1.33 -8.64
C GLN A 137 -17.52 2.86 -8.67
N ALA A 138 -17.99 3.55 -7.63
CA ALA A 138 -17.82 5.00 -7.51
C ALA A 138 -16.33 5.37 -7.32
N SER A 139 -15.61 4.58 -6.52
CA SER A 139 -14.15 4.66 -6.37
C SER A 139 -13.42 4.35 -7.68
N PHE A 140 -13.90 3.40 -8.50
CA PHE A 140 -13.35 3.09 -9.82
C PHE A 140 -13.51 4.25 -10.82
N GLN A 141 -14.63 4.96 -10.75
CA GLN A 141 -14.99 6.02 -11.68
C GLN A 141 -14.22 7.34 -11.49
N GLU A 142 -13.35 7.45 -10.46
CA GLU A 142 -12.41 8.56 -10.21
C GLU A 142 -12.47 9.68 -11.26
N THR A 143 -13.28 10.69 -10.99
CA THR A 143 -13.44 11.82 -11.89
C THR A 143 -12.26 12.77 -11.70
N ALA A 144 -11.59 13.11 -12.81
CA ALA A 144 -10.56 14.14 -12.86
C ALA A 144 -11.11 15.55 -12.62
#